data_AF-A0A935KSH2-F1
#
_entry.id   AF-A0A935KSH2-F1
#
_cell.length_a   1.000
_cell.length_b   1.000
_cell.length_c   1.000
_cell.angle_alpha   90.00
_cell.angle_beta   90.00
_cell.angle_gamma   90.00
#
_symmetry.space_group_name_H-M   'P 1'
#
loop_
_entity.id
_entity.type
_entity.pdbx_description
1 polymer ?
#
loop_
_entity_poly.entity_id
_entity_poly.type
_entity_poly.pdbx_seq_one_letter_code
_entity_poly.pdbx_strand_id
1 'polypeptide(L)'
;MLQIYDKVIITDPLFSNNVAQVLRRYMEPGIDLDNLEQCDIVLISHSHMDHLDLGSLGQIEDRFPGSALAFPEGVENYLPDYNMKYHRFEMWDGLSKSYTGETKIIDGVEITSVAANHWGGRYGLDGKLWQKDGYSGYIIKYKDVTVYFAGDTSYDEKFFKYLGSKYEIDLAVVPIIYCNDCDEINQGGHHLMPKGILSILDDTDSKLIFPVHYGTFTDPQRQYPVLEKMLRTTEYCKERVTILKLGEQIRIENKFVKTTD
;
A
#
# COMPACT_ATOMS: atom_id res chain seq x y z
N MET A 1 -2.60 0.82 -8.27
CA MET A 1 -1.80 1.47 -9.32
C MET A 1 -1.80 2.97 -9.06
N LEU A 2 -0.65 3.61 -9.16
CA LEU A 2 -0.46 5.05 -9.05
C LEU A 2 0.17 5.55 -10.36
N GLN A 3 -0.46 6.53 -11.01
CA GLN A 3 0.15 7.24 -12.13
C GLN A 3 0.46 8.67 -11.67
N ILE A 4 1.74 9.02 -11.60
CA ILE A 4 2.22 10.33 -11.17
C ILE A 4 2.97 10.95 -12.36
N TYR A 5 2.32 11.90 -13.06
CA TYR A 5 2.79 12.41 -14.35
C TYR A 5 3.06 11.27 -15.35
N ASP A 6 4.31 11.11 -15.77
CA ASP A 6 4.82 10.14 -16.71
C ASP A 6 5.33 8.84 -16.05
N LYS A 7 5.04 8.63 -14.76
CA LYS A 7 5.46 7.42 -14.02
C LYS A 7 4.27 6.58 -13.58
N VAL A 8 4.36 5.28 -13.84
CA VAL A 8 3.36 4.28 -13.43
C VAL A 8 4.00 3.33 -12.41
N ILE A 9 3.42 3.32 -11.21
CA ILE A 9 3.85 2.49 -10.09
C ILE A 9 2.72 1.51 -9.74
N ILE A 10 3.03 0.22 -9.70
CA ILE A 10 2.08 -0.82 -9.28
C ILE A 10 2.51 -1.33 -7.91
N THR A 11 1.67 -1.09 -6.90
CA THR A 11 1.88 -1.53 -5.53
C THR A 11 1.23 -2.88 -5.31
N ASP A 12 1.92 -3.83 -4.69
CA ASP A 12 1.41 -5.15 -4.28
C ASP A 12 0.49 -5.80 -5.34
N PRO A 13 1.01 -6.08 -6.55
CA PRO A 13 0.20 -6.54 -7.66
C PRO A 13 -0.40 -7.92 -7.36
N LEU A 14 -1.71 -8.00 -7.48
CA LEU A 14 -2.48 -9.24 -7.52
C LEU A 14 -3.38 -9.16 -8.75
N PHE A 15 -3.00 -9.87 -9.81
CA PHE A 15 -3.73 -10.08 -11.06
C PHE A 15 -4.16 -11.53 -11.22
N SER A 16 -3.53 -12.46 -10.51
CA SER A 16 -3.99 -13.85 -10.44
C SER A 16 -5.41 -13.96 -9.87
N ASN A 17 -6.14 -14.99 -10.32
CA ASN A 17 -7.53 -15.25 -9.93
C ASN A 17 -7.67 -15.72 -8.47
N ASN A 18 -6.58 -16.20 -7.86
CA ASN A 18 -6.57 -16.73 -6.52
C ASN A 18 -5.30 -16.31 -5.78
N VAL A 19 -5.42 -16.19 -4.47
CA VAL A 19 -4.30 -16.13 -3.54
C VAL A 19 -4.04 -17.52 -3.02
N ALA A 20 -2.76 -17.90 -2.94
CA ALA A 20 -2.32 -19.21 -2.45
C ALA A 20 -2.91 -20.41 -3.21
N GLN A 21 -3.47 -20.22 -4.42
CA GLN A 21 -4.27 -21.23 -5.13
C GLN A 21 -5.53 -21.71 -4.40
N VAL A 22 -5.88 -21.10 -3.26
CA VAL A 22 -6.98 -21.57 -2.38
C VAL A 22 -8.07 -20.51 -2.25
N LEU A 23 -7.70 -19.24 -2.06
CA LEU A 23 -8.67 -18.17 -1.88
C LEU A 23 -8.90 -17.46 -3.22
N ARG A 24 -10.02 -17.77 -3.87
CA ARG A 24 -10.42 -17.09 -5.11
C ARG A 24 -10.85 -15.66 -4.82
N ARG A 25 -10.45 -14.74 -5.68
CA ARG A 25 -10.99 -13.38 -5.67
C ARG A 25 -12.48 -13.40 -5.95
N TYR A 26 -13.21 -12.54 -5.25
CA TYR A 26 -14.61 -12.27 -5.54
C TYR A 26 -14.74 -11.36 -6.77
N MET A 27 -13.77 -10.47 -6.96
CA MET A 27 -13.74 -9.47 -8.02
C MET A 27 -12.52 -9.65 -8.92
N GLU A 28 -12.75 -9.49 -10.23
CA GLU A 28 -11.68 -9.40 -11.23
C GLU A 28 -10.74 -8.21 -10.92
N PRO A 29 -9.49 -8.23 -11.43
CA PRO A 29 -8.61 -7.06 -11.39
C PRO A 29 -9.31 -5.80 -11.89
N GLY A 30 -9.08 -4.67 -11.20
CA GLY A 30 -9.71 -3.40 -11.57
C GLY A 30 -9.21 -2.80 -12.90
N ILE A 31 -8.13 -3.35 -13.45
CA ILE A 31 -7.59 -3.00 -14.75
C ILE A 31 -6.92 -4.25 -15.35
N ASP A 32 -7.03 -4.40 -16.67
CA ASP A 32 -6.24 -5.37 -17.43
C ASP A 32 -4.84 -4.80 -17.69
N LEU A 33 -3.80 -5.61 -17.50
CA LEU A 33 -2.42 -5.22 -17.80
C LEU A 33 -2.24 -4.83 -19.27
N ASP A 34 -3.03 -5.42 -20.18
CA ASP A 34 -2.97 -5.08 -21.60
C ASP A 34 -3.44 -3.64 -21.91
N ASN A 35 -4.24 -3.06 -21.01
CA ASN A 35 -4.69 -1.67 -21.12
C ASN A 35 -3.68 -0.66 -20.55
N LEU A 36 -2.56 -1.12 -19.99
CA LEU A 36 -1.49 -0.26 -19.52
C LEU A 36 -0.41 -0.08 -20.60
N GLU A 37 0.01 1.16 -20.81
CA GLU A 37 1.07 1.47 -21.77
C GLU A 37 2.47 1.19 -21.20
N GLN A 38 2.64 1.34 -19.88
CA GLN A 38 3.92 1.17 -19.20
C GLN A 38 3.74 0.74 -17.73
N CYS A 39 4.81 0.18 -17.16
CA CYS A 39 5.01 0.02 -15.73
C CYS A 39 6.49 0.34 -15.44
N ASP A 40 6.75 1.41 -14.69
CA ASP A 40 8.12 1.80 -14.35
C ASP A 40 8.60 1.01 -13.12
N ILE A 41 7.77 0.94 -12.08
CA ILE A 41 8.13 0.37 -10.78
C ILE A 41 7.01 -0.53 -10.26
N VAL A 42 7.36 -1.74 -9.88
CA VAL A 42 6.56 -2.58 -9.00
C VAL A 42 7.10 -2.42 -7.57
N LEU A 43 6.22 -2.08 -6.63
CA LEU A 43 6.57 -1.83 -5.23
C LEU A 43 5.87 -2.85 -4.34
N ILE A 44 6.65 -3.69 -3.66
CA ILE A 44 6.17 -4.73 -2.76
C ILE A 44 6.34 -4.27 -1.30
N SER A 45 5.27 -4.37 -0.52
CA SER A 45 5.29 -4.05 0.91
C SER A 45 5.83 -5.19 1.77
N HIS A 46 5.46 -6.45 1.47
CA HIS A 46 5.90 -7.65 2.19
C HIS A 46 5.57 -8.94 1.41
N SER A 47 5.97 -10.10 1.92
CA SER A 47 5.94 -11.39 1.20
C SER A 47 4.65 -12.23 1.32
N HIS A 48 3.61 -11.74 2.01
CA HIS A 48 2.34 -12.46 2.09
C HIS A 48 1.71 -12.66 0.72
N MET A 49 0.93 -13.72 0.58
CA MET A 49 0.49 -14.19 -0.74
C MET A 49 -0.50 -13.27 -1.45
N ASP A 50 -1.19 -12.40 -0.71
CA ASP A 50 -2.08 -11.35 -1.22
C ASP A 50 -1.35 -10.07 -1.62
N HIS A 51 -0.06 -9.93 -1.28
CA HIS A 51 0.77 -8.77 -1.61
C HIS A 51 1.92 -9.10 -2.57
N LEU A 52 2.45 -10.32 -2.49
CA LEU A 52 3.47 -10.88 -3.37
C LEU A 52 2.87 -12.04 -4.18
N ASP A 53 2.20 -11.69 -5.28
CA ASP A 53 1.74 -12.67 -6.26
C ASP A 53 2.80 -12.87 -7.35
N LEU A 54 3.45 -14.03 -7.33
CA LEU A 54 4.50 -14.36 -8.28
C LEU A 54 3.94 -14.40 -9.72
N GLY A 55 2.72 -14.91 -9.92
CA GLY A 55 2.09 -14.93 -11.25
C GLY A 55 1.90 -13.53 -11.84
N SER A 56 1.59 -12.55 -11.00
CA SER A 56 1.48 -11.14 -11.40
C SER A 56 2.82 -10.55 -11.77
N LEU A 57 3.88 -10.84 -11.00
CA LEU A 57 5.23 -10.37 -11.33
C LEU A 57 5.70 -10.89 -12.68
N GLY A 58 5.47 -12.17 -12.99
CA GLY A 58 5.78 -12.74 -14.30
C GLY A 58 5.01 -12.06 -15.44
N GLN A 59 3.70 -11.84 -15.27
CA GLN A 59 2.89 -11.11 -16.27
C GLN A 59 3.38 -9.68 -16.49
N ILE A 60 3.78 -8.98 -15.42
CA ILE A 60 4.32 -7.62 -15.51
C ILE A 60 5.67 -7.62 -16.21
N GLU A 61 6.58 -8.54 -15.87
CA GLU A 61 7.88 -8.68 -16.55
C GLU A 61 7.71 -8.91 -18.06
N ASP A 62 6.85 -9.85 -18.44
CA ASP A 62 6.60 -10.19 -19.85
C ASP A 62 6.04 -8.99 -20.62
N ARG A 63 5.14 -8.23 -20.00
CA ARG A 63 4.45 -7.11 -20.65
C ARG A 63 5.28 -5.81 -20.65
N PHE A 64 6.07 -5.60 -19.62
CA PHE A 64 6.85 -4.38 -19.36
C PHE A 64 8.32 -4.73 -19.06
N PRO A 65 9.06 -5.22 -20.07
CA PRO A 65 10.45 -5.59 -19.86
C PRO A 65 11.26 -4.37 -19.39
N GLY A 66 12.00 -4.55 -18.29
CA GLY A 66 12.85 -3.52 -17.70
C GLY A 66 12.22 -2.74 -16.53
N SER A 67 10.98 -3.05 -16.13
CA SER A 67 10.41 -2.54 -14.89
C SER A 67 11.33 -2.82 -13.69
N ALA A 68 11.40 -1.87 -12.77
CA ALA A 68 12.05 -2.06 -11.48
C ALA A 68 11.13 -2.85 -10.54
N LEU A 69 11.74 -3.68 -9.68
CA LEU A 69 11.07 -4.37 -8.59
C LEU A 69 11.69 -3.93 -7.27
N ALA A 70 10.95 -3.14 -6.49
CA ALA A 70 11.36 -2.61 -5.20
C ALA A 70 10.64 -3.34 -4.06
N PHE A 71 11.39 -3.73 -3.01
CA PHE A 71 10.87 -4.57 -1.93
C PHE A 71 11.73 -4.48 -0.66
N PRO A 72 11.20 -4.82 0.54
CA PRO A 72 12.02 -4.91 1.74
C PRO A 72 12.88 -6.18 1.73
N GLU A 73 14.01 -6.12 2.42
CA GLU A 73 14.86 -7.27 2.74
C GLU A 73 14.05 -8.49 3.14
N GLY A 74 14.37 -9.64 2.57
CA GLY A 74 13.72 -10.90 2.90
C GLY A 74 12.72 -11.34 1.83
N VAL A 75 12.12 -10.40 1.08
CA VAL A 75 11.23 -10.72 -0.04
C VAL A 75 11.96 -11.47 -1.15
N GLU A 76 13.24 -11.16 -1.40
CA GLU A 76 14.05 -11.83 -2.42
C GLU A 76 14.16 -13.34 -2.27
N ASN A 77 13.92 -13.87 -1.06
CA ASN A 77 13.99 -15.32 -0.82
C ASN A 77 12.79 -16.08 -1.39
N TYR A 78 11.73 -15.38 -1.78
CA TYR A 78 10.54 -15.96 -2.39
C TYR A 78 10.44 -15.66 -3.89
N LEU A 79 11.32 -14.79 -4.41
CA LEU A 79 11.33 -14.42 -5.81
C LEU A 79 11.99 -15.53 -6.64
N PRO A 80 11.35 -15.98 -7.73
CA PRO A 80 12.05 -16.73 -8.78
C PRO A 80 12.98 -15.78 -9.56
N ASP A 81 13.74 -16.33 -10.50
CA ASP A 81 14.65 -15.58 -11.35
C ASP A 81 13.90 -14.72 -12.38
N TYR A 82 13.43 -13.55 -11.92
CA TYR A 82 12.90 -12.48 -12.78
C TYR A 82 14.04 -11.63 -13.35
N ASN A 83 13.91 -11.19 -14.60
CA ASN A 83 14.76 -10.22 -15.29
C ASN A 83 14.45 -8.75 -14.92
N MET A 84 13.58 -8.50 -13.93
CA MET A 84 13.35 -7.17 -13.37
C MET A 84 14.59 -6.61 -12.65
N LYS A 85 14.72 -5.28 -12.59
CA LYS A 85 15.80 -4.64 -11.81
C LYS A 85 15.44 -4.61 -10.34
N TYR A 86 16.15 -5.39 -9.52
CA TYR A 86 15.84 -5.48 -8.09
C TYR A 86 16.40 -4.29 -7.30
N HIS A 87 15.54 -3.71 -6.47
CA HIS A 87 15.87 -2.65 -5.52
C HIS A 87 15.41 -3.06 -4.12
N ARG A 88 16.29 -3.80 -3.42
CA ARG A 88 16.07 -4.22 -2.04
C ARG A 88 16.28 -3.05 -1.08
N PHE A 89 15.35 -2.83 -0.15
CA PHE A 89 15.47 -1.88 0.96
C PHE A 89 15.80 -2.62 2.26
N GLU A 90 16.72 -2.10 3.07
CA GLU A 90 16.95 -2.69 4.40
C GLU A 90 15.68 -2.63 5.28
N MET A 91 15.44 -3.69 6.03
CA MET A 91 14.28 -3.77 6.93
C MET A 91 14.42 -2.74 8.07
N TRP A 92 13.31 -2.11 8.46
CA TRP A 92 13.28 -1.33 9.68
C TRP A 92 13.29 -2.26 10.89
N ASP A 93 14.39 -2.25 11.66
CA ASP A 93 14.63 -3.18 12.76
C ASP A 93 13.82 -2.88 14.05
N GLY A 94 13.03 -1.79 14.07
CA GLY A 94 12.29 -1.33 15.24
C GLY A 94 13.16 -0.82 16.41
N LEU A 95 14.49 -0.94 16.30
CA LEU A 95 15.48 -0.50 17.29
C LEU A 95 16.03 0.90 16.95
N SER A 96 15.96 1.28 15.68
CA SER A 96 16.25 2.63 15.22
C SER A 96 15.36 3.67 15.90
N LYS A 97 15.96 4.78 16.34
CA LYS A 97 15.23 5.97 16.84
C LYS A 97 14.43 6.69 15.76
N SER A 98 14.58 6.30 14.49
CA SER A 98 13.91 6.91 13.35
C SER A 98 12.95 5.92 12.72
N TYR A 99 11.72 6.37 12.42
CA TYR A 99 10.73 5.59 11.67
C TYR A 99 10.96 5.61 10.15
N THR A 100 12.07 6.18 9.68
CA THR A 100 12.48 6.14 8.26
C THR A 100 13.72 5.28 8.08
N GLY A 101 13.71 4.43 7.06
CA GLY A 101 14.84 3.63 6.59
C GLY A 101 15.57 4.26 5.40
N GLU A 102 15.96 3.42 4.44
CA GLU A 102 16.72 3.81 3.26
C GLU A 102 15.89 4.62 2.25
N THR A 103 16.56 5.52 1.54
CA THR A 103 16.01 6.23 0.39
C THR A 103 16.75 5.80 -0.87
N LYS A 104 16.02 5.45 -1.94
CA LYS A 104 16.57 5.13 -3.26
C LYS A 104 15.85 5.91 -4.35
N ILE A 105 16.59 6.32 -5.37
CA ILE A 105 16.03 6.92 -6.58
C ILE A 105 15.96 5.85 -7.65
N ILE A 106 14.74 5.49 -8.07
CA ILE A 106 14.46 4.43 -9.04
C ILE A 106 13.71 5.06 -10.20
N ASP A 107 14.32 5.07 -11.39
CA ASP A 107 13.78 5.73 -12.59
C ASP A 107 13.32 7.18 -12.37
N GLY A 108 14.01 7.91 -11.49
CA GLY A 108 13.74 9.29 -11.12
C GLY A 108 12.71 9.49 -10.01
N VAL A 109 12.10 8.41 -9.50
CA VAL A 109 11.19 8.43 -8.34
C VAL A 109 12.00 8.19 -7.07
N GLU A 110 11.90 9.09 -6.10
CA GLU A 110 12.52 8.92 -4.78
C GLU A 110 11.59 8.09 -3.90
N ILE A 111 12.05 6.92 -3.46
CA ILE A 111 11.31 6.00 -2.59
C ILE A 111 12.08 5.87 -1.29
N THR A 112 11.43 6.17 -0.17
CA THR A 112 11.97 6.02 1.18
C THR A 112 11.19 4.96 1.94
N SER A 113 11.85 3.93 2.45
CA SER A 113 11.20 2.97 3.35
C SER A 113 10.85 3.62 4.67
N VAL A 114 9.68 3.30 5.21
CA VAL A 114 9.22 3.75 6.52
C VAL A 114 8.68 2.58 7.32
N ALA A 115 8.63 2.75 8.64
CA ALA A 115 8.10 1.74 9.54
C ALA A 115 6.68 1.30 9.13
N ALA A 116 6.41 0.01 9.32
CA ALA A 116 5.08 -0.56 9.32
C ALA A 116 5.01 -1.50 10.53
N ASN A 117 3.85 -1.61 11.17
CA ASN A 117 3.66 -2.55 12.27
C ASN A 117 3.00 -3.83 11.74
N HIS A 118 3.81 -4.71 11.17
CA HIS A 118 3.37 -5.97 10.56
C HIS A 118 4.43 -7.05 10.66
N TRP A 119 4.30 -8.13 9.89
CA TRP A 119 5.31 -9.18 9.76
C TRP A 119 5.42 -9.66 8.31
N GLY A 120 6.60 -10.16 7.94
CA GLY A 120 6.85 -10.80 6.64
C GLY A 120 6.83 -12.32 6.73
N GLY A 121 7.41 -13.00 5.75
CA GLY A 121 7.23 -14.44 5.59
C GLY A 121 6.15 -14.78 4.57
N ARG A 122 6.12 -16.03 4.11
CA ARG A 122 5.18 -16.47 3.07
C ARG A 122 4.43 -17.73 3.46
N TYR A 123 5.08 -18.63 4.18
CA TYR A 123 4.56 -19.95 4.55
C TYR A 123 4.33 -20.08 6.06
N GLY A 124 4.02 -18.97 6.73
CA GLY A 124 3.74 -18.90 8.16
C GLY A 124 4.93 -18.39 8.96
N LEU A 125 5.65 -19.30 9.64
CA LEU A 125 6.76 -18.94 10.53
C LEU A 125 8.12 -18.84 9.82
N ASP A 126 8.17 -19.11 8.52
CA ASP A 126 9.39 -19.14 7.70
C ASP A 126 10.18 -17.84 7.78
N GLY A 127 9.54 -16.69 7.57
CA GLY A 127 10.20 -15.38 7.65
C GLY A 127 10.90 -15.19 9.00
N LYS A 128 10.19 -15.47 10.10
CA LYS A 128 10.73 -15.36 11.46
C LYS A 128 11.86 -16.35 11.73
N LEU A 129 11.72 -17.59 11.28
CA LEU A 129 12.74 -18.64 11.48
C LEU A 129 14.02 -18.34 10.71
N TRP A 130 13.92 -17.69 9.56
CA TRP A 130 15.06 -17.30 8.74
C TRP A 130 15.63 -15.93 9.11
N GLN A 131 14.96 -15.17 9.99
CA GLN A 131 15.25 -13.75 10.26
C GLN A 131 15.18 -12.91 8.98
N LYS A 132 14.16 -13.19 8.15
CA LYS A 132 13.91 -12.60 6.83
C LYS A 132 12.43 -12.23 6.67
N ASP A 133 11.86 -11.67 7.71
CA ASP A 133 10.45 -11.30 7.83
C ASP A 133 10.22 -9.86 7.39
N GLY A 134 10.82 -9.39 6.28
CA GLY A 134 10.70 -8.00 5.84
C GLY A 134 9.29 -7.54 5.52
N TYR A 135 8.96 -6.36 6.03
CA TYR A 135 7.78 -5.56 5.73
C TYR A 135 8.16 -4.08 5.78
N SER A 136 7.50 -3.27 4.96
CA SER A 136 7.73 -1.83 4.95
C SER A 136 6.53 -1.07 4.38
N GLY A 137 6.29 0.12 4.93
CA GLY A 137 5.61 1.20 4.22
C GLY A 137 6.62 2.00 3.39
N TYR A 138 6.14 2.90 2.55
CA TYR A 138 6.98 3.75 1.70
C TYR A 138 6.44 5.16 1.56
N ILE A 139 7.36 6.12 1.57
CA ILE A 139 7.12 7.47 1.02
C ILE A 139 7.67 7.50 -0.40
N ILE A 140 6.78 7.79 -1.36
CA ILE A 140 7.07 7.88 -2.78
C ILE A 140 6.98 9.35 -3.17
N LYS A 141 8.09 9.92 -3.61
CA LYS A 141 8.18 11.31 -4.07
C LYS A 141 8.55 11.35 -5.53
N TYR A 142 7.73 12.07 -6.30
CA TYR A 142 8.04 12.36 -7.69
C TYR A 142 7.55 13.76 -8.06
N LYS A 143 8.49 14.62 -8.48
CA LYS A 143 8.26 16.04 -8.71
C LYS A 143 7.66 16.71 -7.46
N ASP A 144 6.43 17.21 -7.53
CA ASP A 144 5.73 17.90 -6.46
C ASP A 144 4.65 17.05 -5.76
N VAL A 145 4.65 15.73 -5.99
CA VAL A 145 3.70 14.80 -5.39
C VAL A 145 4.39 13.88 -4.39
N THR A 146 3.84 13.80 -3.18
CA THR A 146 4.26 12.87 -2.12
C THR A 146 3.14 11.90 -1.80
N VAL A 147 3.37 10.61 -2.05
CA VAL A 147 2.44 9.53 -1.71
C VAL A 147 3.00 8.71 -0.55
N TYR A 148 2.17 8.45 0.46
CA TYR A 148 2.44 7.43 1.47
C TYR A 148 1.72 6.14 1.07
N PHE A 149 2.49 5.08 0.81
CA PHE A 149 1.95 3.73 0.64
C PHE A 149 2.25 2.92 1.90
N ALA A 150 1.23 2.58 2.68
CA ALA A 150 1.44 2.04 4.01
C ALA A 150 1.99 0.61 4.04
N GLY A 151 1.68 -0.19 3.01
CA GLY A 151 1.68 -1.65 3.18
C GLY A 151 0.68 -2.05 4.29
N ASP A 152 0.67 -3.32 4.67
CA ASP A 152 -0.08 -3.75 5.85
C ASP A 152 0.55 -3.20 7.12
N THR A 153 -0.27 -2.60 7.97
CA THR A 153 0.15 -2.04 9.26
C THR A 153 -1.05 -1.88 10.19
N SER A 154 -0.79 -1.82 11.49
CA SER A 154 -1.72 -1.25 12.47
C SER A 154 -1.50 0.25 12.65
N TYR A 155 -2.40 0.90 13.39
CA TYR A 155 -2.22 2.24 13.90
C TYR A 155 -1.14 2.28 15.01
N ASP A 156 -0.19 3.21 14.88
CA ASP A 156 0.75 3.64 15.93
C ASP A 156 0.83 5.18 15.92
N GLU A 157 0.28 5.80 16.97
CA GLU A 157 0.16 7.26 17.07
C GLU A 157 1.52 7.98 16.95
N LYS A 158 2.59 7.43 17.53
CA LYS A 158 3.91 8.07 17.49
C LYS A 158 4.48 8.07 16.09
N PHE A 159 4.32 6.97 15.37
CA PHE A 159 4.73 6.83 14.00
C PHE A 159 3.96 7.77 13.08
N PHE A 160 2.63 7.79 13.15
CA PHE A 160 1.82 8.63 12.26
C PHE A 160 2.01 10.12 12.51
N LYS A 161 2.12 10.56 13.78
CA LYS A 161 2.50 11.95 14.10
C LYS A 161 3.90 12.30 13.59
N TYR A 162 4.85 11.38 13.74
CA TYR A 162 6.17 11.57 13.16
C TYR A 162 6.10 11.73 11.64
N LEU A 163 5.31 10.89 10.96
CA LEU A 163 5.17 10.91 9.52
C LEU A 163 4.58 12.24 9.02
N GLY A 164 3.49 12.71 9.64
CA GLY A 164 2.88 14.02 9.35
C GLY A 164 3.79 15.20 9.66
N SER A 165 4.64 15.10 10.69
CA SER A 165 5.63 16.15 10.99
C SER A 165 6.79 16.22 9.99
N LYS A 166 7.07 15.12 9.29
CA LYS A 166 8.23 14.99 8.39
C LYS A 166 7.88 15.16 6.92
N TYR A 167 6.65 14.83 6.52
CA TYR A 167 6.22 14.82 5.13
C TYR A 167 4.89 15.55 4.97
N GLU A 168 4.80 16.43 3.98
CA GLU A 168 3.51 16.87 3.46
C GLU A 168 2.96 15.78 2.53
N ILE A 169 2.00 15.00 3.01
CA ILE A 169 1.45 13.85 2.27
C ILE A 169 0.26 14.31 1.43
N ASP A 170 0.40 14.19 0.11
CA ASP A 170 -0.67 14.49 -0.83
C ASP A 170 -1.71 13.37 -0.86
N LEU A 171 -1.24 12.13 -0.92
CA LEU A 171 -2.08 10.94 -0.93
C LEU A 171 -1.53 9.88 0.02
N ALA A 172 -2.35 9.38 0.93
CA ALA A 172 -2.07 8.17 1.69
C ALA A 172 -2.90 7.00 1.15
N VAL A 173 -2.25 5.88 0.86
CA VAL A 173 -2.89 4.61 0.48
C VAL A 173 -2.73 3.66 1.67
N VAL A 174 -3.82 3.38 2.36
CA VAL A 174 -3.81 2.77 3.70
C VAL A 174 -4.74 1.56 3.73
N PRO A 175 -4.27 0.35 4.09
CA PRO A 175 -5.15 -0.81 4.14
C PRO A 175 -6.04 -0.79 5.36
N ILE A 176 -7.18 -1.45 5.23
CA ILE A 176 -8.09 -1.76 6.34
C ILE A 176 -8.51 -3.22 6.27
N ILE A 177 -8.68 -3.87 7.43
CA ILE A 177 -9.47 -5.09 7.48
C ILE A 177 -10.94 -4.71 7.61
N TYR A 178 -11.76 -5.25 6.71
CA TYR A 178 -13.19 -5.03 6.77
C TYR A 178 -13.79 -5.62 8.06
N CYS A 179 -14.58 -4.81 8.75
CA CYS A 179 -15.38 -5.21 9.89
C CYS A 179 -16.82 -4.69 9.70
N ASN A 180 -17.78 -5.31 10.36
CA ASN A 180 -19.16 -4.80 10.38
C ASN A 180 -19.34 -3.90 11.61
N ASP A 181 -19.31 -2.57 11.40
CA ASP A 181 -19.61 -1.55 12.43
C ASP A 181 -18.71 -1.66 13.69
N CYS A 182 -17.41 -1.89 13.52
CA CYS A 182 -16.47 -2.01 14.64
C CYS A 182 -16.03 -0.66 15.22
N ASP A 183 -15.71 -0.64 16.51
CA ASP A 183 -15.20 0.53 17.23
C ASP A 183 -13.69 0.48 17.43
N GLU A 184 -13.09 -0.71 17.34
CA GLU A 184 -11.66 -0.91 17.48
C GLU A 184 -10.88 -0.21 16.34
N ILE A 185 -9.69 0.30 16.67
CA ILE A 185 -8.77 0.91 15.69
C ILE A 185 -7.80 -0.11 15.09
N ASN A 186 -7.45 -1.16 15.86
CA ASN A 186 -6.50 -2.19 15.47
C ASN A 186 -7.09 -3.58 15.63
N GLN A 187 -6.73 -4.48 14.72
CA GLN A 187 -6.98 -5.92 14.83
C GLN A 187 -5.67 -6.67 15.03
N GLY A 188 -5.60 -7.47 16.09
CA GLY A 188 -4.45 -8.36 16.33
C GLY A 188 -3.10 -7.65 16.50
N GLY A 189 -3.08 -6.33 16.65
CA GLY A 189 -1.86 -5.53 16.77
C GLY A 189 -1.09 -5.30 15.47
N HIS A 190 -1.59 -5.76 14.33
CA HIS A 190 -0.85 -5.72 13.05
C HIS A 190 -1.67 -5.22 11.86
N HIS A 191 -3.00 -5.14 12.03
CA HIS A 191 -3.88 -4.64 10.99
C HIS A 191 -4.72 -3.46 11.50
N LEU A 192 -4.99 -2.53 10.58
CA LEU A 192 -5.83 -1.37 10.81
C LEU A 192 -7.31 -1.74 10.61
N MET A 193 -8.17 -1.31 11.51
CA MET A 193 -9.63 -1.31 11.32
C MET A 193 -10.09 0.01 10.69
N PRO A 194 -11.28 0.10 10.08
CA PRO A 194 -11.70 1.28 9.33
C PRO A 194 -11.55 2.59 10.10
N LYS A 195 -11.99 2.66 11.37
CA LYS A 195 -11.87 3.89 12.18
C LYS A 195 -10.44 4.40 12.35
N GLY A 196 -9.45 3.52 12.24
CA GLY A 196 -8.04 3.91 12.25
C GLY A 196 -7.63 4.83 11.10
N ILE A 197 -8.36 4.82 9.96
CA ILE A 197 -8.16 5.79 8.87
C ILE A 197 -8.34 7.22 9.36
N LEU A 198 -9.31 7.47 10.26
CA LEU A 198 -9.58 8.81 10.79
C LEU A 198 -8.43 9.27 11.70
N SER A 199 -7.91 8.38 12.54
CA SER A 199 -6.74 8.68 13.37
C SER A 199 -5.48 8.94 12.53
N ILE A 200 -5.26 8.17 11.47
CA ILE A 200 -4.16 8.41 10.52
C ILE A 200 -4.35 9.73 9.80
N LEU A 201 -5.57 10.07 9.38
CA LEU A 201 -5.87 11.35 8.74
C LEU A 201 -5.51 12.53 9.66
N ASP A 202 -5.91 12.46 10.92
CA ASP A 202 -5.64 13.53 11.89
C ASP A 202 -4.14 13.67 12.20
N ASP A 203 -3.43 12.55 12.39
CA ASP A 203 -2.02 12.56 12.79
C ASP A 203 -1.05 12.84 11.62
N THR A 204 -1.44 12.47 10.40
CA THR A 204 -0.63 12.75 9.21
C THR A 204 -0.99 14.07 8.52
N ASP A 205 -2.20 14.57 8.75
CA ASP A 205 -2.80 15.69 8.02
C ASP A 205 -2.68 15.51 6.49
N SER A 206 -2.80 14.24 6.05
CA SER A 206 -2.78 13.88 4.64
C SER A 206 -3.92 14.58 3.91
N LYS A 207 -3.64 15.08 2.71
CA LYS A 207 -4.66 15.82 1.94
C LYS A 207 -5.75 14.89 1.41
N LEU A 208 -5.40 13.64 1.10
CA LEU A 208 -6.31 12.60 0.67
C LEU A 208 -5.87 11.24 1.22
N ILE A 209 -6.82 10.42 1.63
CA ILE A 209 -6.61 9.02 1.99
C ILE A 209 -7.50 8.13 1.13
N PHE A 210 -6.88 7.12 0.52
CA PHE A 210 -7.53 6.00 -0.14
C PHE A 210 -7.40 4.76 0.73
N PRO A 211 -8.48 4.33 1.41
CA PRO A 211 -8.53 3.02 2.03
C PRO A 211 -8.34 1.93 0.95
N VAL A 212 -7.60 0.87 1.26
CA VAL A 212 -7.42 -0.33 0.42
C VAL A 212 -7.60 -1.61 1.26
N HIS A 213 -7.35 -2.80 0.68
CA HIS A 213 -7.46 -4.10 1.37
C HIS A 213 -8.90 -4.53 1.74
N TYR A 214 -9.90 -4.00 1.03
CA TYR A 214 -11.30 -4.44 1.14
C TYR A 214 -11.89 -4.77 -0.25
N GLY A 215 -13.04 -5.44 -0.27
CA GLY A 215 -13.83 -5.72 -1.48
C GLY A 215 -13.27 -6.75 -2.47
N THR A 216 -12.04 -7.24 -2.28
CA THR A 216 -11.41 -8.15 -3.26
C THR A 216 -11.80 -9.61 -3.09
N PHE A 217 -11.86 -10.12 -1.85
CA PHE A 217 -12.17 -11.53 -1.55
C PHE A 217 -13.59 -11.76 -1.03
N THR A 218 -14.34 -10.69 -0.82
CA THR A 218 -15.71 -10.71 -0.30
C THR A 218 -16.52 -9.63 -1.00
N ASP A 219 -17.84 -9.80 -1.03
CA ASP A 219 -18.76 -8.93 -1.79
C ASP A 219 -18.60 -7.45 -1.43
N PRO A 220 -18.04 -6.61 -2.33
CA PRO A 220 -17.79 -5.21 -2.05
C PRO A 220 -19.09 -4.39 -1.90
N GLN A 221 -20.20 -4.82 -2.51
CA GLN A 221 -21.47 -4.09 -2.44
C GLN A 221 -22.03 -4.03 -1.01
N ARG A 222 -21.66 -5.02 -0.18
CA ARG A 222 -22.01 -5.03 1.25
C ARG A 222 -21.08 -4.16 2.08
N GLN A 223 -19.85 -3.92 1.61
CA GLN A 223 -18.82 -3.22 2.37
C GLN A 223 -18.88 -1.72 2.16
N TYR A 224 -19.10 -1.25 0.92
CA TYR A 224 -19.09 0.18 0.61
C TYR A 224 -20.03 1.01 1.51
N PRO A 225 -21.31 0.62 1.74
CA PRO A 225 -22.20 1.42 2.61
C PRO A 225 -21.72 1.48 4.07
N VAL A 226 -21.11 0.41 4.56
CA VAL A 226 -20.56 0.35 5.93
C VAL A 226 -19.35 1.26 6.05
N LEU A 227 -18.43 1.20 5.08
CA LEU A 227 -17.25 2.07 5.06
C LEU A 227 -17.64 3.55 4.90
N GLU A 228 -18.60 3.87 4.03
CA GLU A 228 -19.14 5.23 3.89
C GLU A 228 -19.70 5.74 5.23
N LYS A 229 -20.50 4.92 5.93
CA LYS A 229 -21.03 5.26 7.26
C LYS A 229 -19.92 5.50 8.29
N MET A 230 -18.87 4.67 8.29
CA MET A 230 -17.80 4.71 9.29
C MET A 230 -16.76 5.80 9.05
N LEU A 231 -16.43 6.07 7.79
CA LEU A 231 -15.27 6.89 7.40
C LEU A 231 -15.66 8.30 6.96
N ARG A 232 -16.92 8.55 6.61
CA ARG A 232 -17.36 9.83 6.03
C ARG A 232 -18.37 10.55 6.92
N THR A 233 -18.04 10.61 8.21
CA THR A 233 -18.90 11.09 9.30
C THR A 233 -19.01 12.61 9.38
N THR A 234 -18.02 13.35 8.89
CA THR A 234 -17.98 14.83 8.83
C THR A 234 -17.63 15.30 7.42
N GLU A 235 -17.87 16.58 7.10
CA GLU A 235 -17.46 17.16 5.80
C GLU A 235 -15.93 17.09 5.62
N TYR A 236 -15.16 17.38 6.68
CA TYR A 236 -13.70 17.18 6.71
C TYR A 236 -13.29 15.77 6.23
N CYS A 237 -13.95 14.73 6.76
CA CYS A 237 -13.66 13.36 6.34
C CYS A 237 -14.16 13.07 4.93
N LYS A 238 -15.31 13.62 4.52
CA LYS A 238 -15.87 13.42 3.17
C LYS A 238 -14.98 13.99 2.07
N GLU A 239 -14.29 15.09 2.34
CA GLU A 239 -13.39 15.76 1.40
C GLU A 239 -12.04 15.05 1.30
N ARG A 240 -11.57 14.45 2.39
CA ARG A 240 -10.21 13.88 2.49
C ARG A 240 -10.15 12.36 2.52
N VAL A 241 -11.24 11.64 2.69
CA VAL A 241 -11.29 10.17 2.59
C VAL A 241 -12.15 9.78 1.39
N THR A 242 -11.53 9.12 0.42
CA THR A 242 -12.21 8.65 -0.78
C THR A 242 -12.24 7.13 -0.83
N ILE A 243 -13.45 6.59 -0.80
CA ILE A 243 -13.72 5.15 -0.92
C ILE A 243 -13.94 4.85 -2.40
N LEU A 244 -12.92 4.30 -3.05
CA LEU A 244 -12.99 3.92 -4.45
C LEU A 244 -13.72 2.58 -4.63
N LYS A 245 -14.57 2.49 -5.65
CA LYS A 245 -15.04 1.20 -6.13
C LYS A 245 -13.91 0.47 -6.84
N LEU A 246 -13.99 -0.86 -6.88
CA LEU A 246 -12.98 -1.66 -7.58
C LEU A 246 -12.98 -1.32 -9.08
N GLY A 247 -11.79 -0.97 -9.59
CA GLY A 247 -11.60 -0.50 -10.97
C GLY A 247 -11.94 0.98 -11.20
N GLU A 248 -12.46 1.68 -10.19
CA GLU A 248 -12.66 3.13 -10.27
C GLU A 248 -11.33 3.86 -10.32
N GLN A 249 -11.26 4.89 -11.16
CA GLN A 249 -10.09 5.73 -11.32
C GLN A 249 -10.47 7.17 -11.03
N ILE A 250 -9.61 7.87 -10.31
CA ILE A 250 -9.73 9.31 -10.10
C ILE A 250 -8.49 9.98 -10.65
N ARG A 251 -8.71 11.02 -11.46
CA ARG A 251 -7.67 11.91 -11.94
C ARG A 251 -7.67 13.18 -11.10
N ILE A 252 -6.53 13.52 -10.52
CA ILE A 252 -6.35 14.71 -9.68
C ILE A 252 -5.51 15.71 -10.50
N GLU A 253 -6.17 16.72 -11.08
CA GLU A 253 -5.53 17.69 -11.99
C GLU A 253 -5.02 18.96 -11.28
N ASN A 254 -5.55 19.27 -10.10
CA ASN A 254 -5.11 20.39 -9.26
C ASN A 254 -4.30 19.87 -8.08
N LYS A 255 -3.32 20.66 -7.58
CA LYS A 255 -2.66 20.35 -6.30
C LYS A 255 -3.73 20.05 -5.27
N PHE A 256 -3.60 18.92 -4.58
CA PHE A 256 -4.44 18.52 -3.47
C PHE A 256 -4.69 19.76 -2.59
N VAL A 257 -5.90 20.31 -2.62
CA VAL A 257 -6.21 21.55 -1.92
C VAL A 257 -6.53 21.16 -0.49
N LYS A 258 -5.68 21.61 0.44
CA LYS A 258 -5.97 21.50 1.87
C LYS A 258 -7.13 22.44 2.15
N THR A 259 -8.32 21.91 2.38
CA THR A 259 -9.42 22.70 2.96
C THR A 259 -9.03 23.01 4.40
N THR A 260 -8.74 24.28 4.68
CA THR A 260 -8.56 24.78 6.05
C THR A 260 -9.90 25.35 6.49
N ASP A 261 -10.44 24.81 7.58
CA ASP A 261 -11.48 25.50 8.37
C ASP A 261 -10.89 26.76 9.04
#